data_AF-A0A820VDQ8-F1
#
_entry.id   AF-A0A820VDQ8-F1
#
_cell.length_a   1.000
_cell.length_b   1.000
_cell.length_c   1.000
_cell.angle_alpha   90.00
_cell.angle_beta   90.00
_cell.angle_gamma   90.00
#
_symmetry.space_group_name_H-M   'P 1'
#
loop_
_entity.id
_entity.type
_entity.pdbx_description
1 polymer ?
#
loop_
_entity_poly.entity_id
_entity_poly.type
_entity_poly.pdbx_seq_one_letter_code
_entity_poly.pdbx_strand_id
1 'polypeptide(L)'
;MIGIRPFTAQVDRPGDTTKNKPRLDHDGYSYIMDRSTSEKNYWRCIKYFSDQCHSRLHTCIFTNAIVKPPSEHTCKVNGTTLELRVFNELVADRAINTQETPDTIITNCYKNISDRSIARLPARDNIKRRIRMLRHNNQVVKEPNDPNFPSVPIQLTKTARKDQFLRCDTGPGDDRILIFASDEQVDVLQDTDEFLVDGTFKVVPDIFYQLYIIHGVFRDHAIPLIYALLRRKTKETYQHLIREILNIALRWSPRAVMLDFKQASFGAFQAAFPNASLSGCYFHLRQSIHRKLQELGHQNQYQTDPIRSLRITFTK
;
A
#
# COMPACT_ATOMS: atom_id res chain seq x y z
N MET A 1 5.20 26.10 -24.56
CA MET A 1 3.89 25.76 -25.14
C MET A 1 3.12 24.91 -24.15
N ILE A 2 2.23 25.51 -23.37
CA ILE A 2 1.39 24.77 -22.42
C ILE A 2 0.23 24.22 -23.24
N GLY A 3 0.29 22.92 -23.55
CA GLY A 3 -0.71 22.25 -24.38
C GLY A 3 -2.09 22.32 -23.73
N ILE A 4 -3.07 22.76 -24.53
CA ILE A 4 -4.49 22.67 -24.21
C ILE A 4 -4.80 21.19 -23.99
N ARG A 5 -5.07 20.78 -22.75
CA ARG A 5 -5.58 19.44 -22.43
C ARG A 5 -7.08 19.55 -22.14
N PRO A 6 -7.94 19.12 -23.06
CA PRO A 6 -9.35 18.92 -22.76
C PRO A 6 -9.48 17.64 -21.94
N PHE A 7 -10.21 17.69 -20.83
CA PHE A 7 -10.60 16.47 -20.12
C PHE A 7 -12.12 16.36 -20.04
N THR A 8 -12.62 15.23 -20.53
CA THR A 8 -13.98 14.74 -20.35
C THR A 8 -13.97 13.68 -19.26
N ALA A 9 -14.50 14.01 -18.07
CA ALA A 9 -14.94 12.99 -17.12
C ALA A 9 -16.33 12.50 -17.56
N GLN A 10 -16.45 11.26 -18.02
CA GLN A 10 -17.72 10.52 -18.08
C GLN A 10 -17.87 9.71 -16.78
N VAL A 11 -18.93 9.96 -16.00
CA VAL A 11 -19.74 8.94 -15.29
C VAL A 11 -21.17 9.50 -15.09
N ASP A 12 -22.15 8.62 -15.27
CA ASP A 12 -23.61 8.80 -15.37
C ASP A 12 -24.39 9.31 -14.12
N ARG A 13 -25.50 10.00 -14.44
CA ARG A 13 -26.81 10.15 -13.72
C ARG A 13 -26.99 11.16 -12.55
N PRO A 14 -28.25 11.61 -12.32
CA PRO A 14 -28.57 13.03 -12.12
C PRO A 14 -28.67 13.42 -10.65
N GLY A 15 -28.18 14.61 -10.34
CA GLY A 15 -28.30 15.24 -9.04
C GLY A 15 -27.62 16.60 -9.10
N ASP A 16 -28.43 17.65 -9.01
CA ASP A 16 -28.06 19.04 -9.24
C ASP A 16 -27.04 19.51 -8.19
N THR A 17 -25.75 19.38 -8.49
CA THR A 17 -24.67 20.07 -7.81
C THR A 17 -23.59 20.42 -8.81
N THR A 18 -22.94 21.57 -8.63
CA THR A 18 -21.79 22.07 -9.41
C THR A 18 -20.56 21.15 -9.40
N LYS A 19 -20.66 19.94 -8.81
CA LYS A 19 -19.59 18.95 -8.70
C LYS A 19 -19.33 18.14 -9.98
N ASN A 20 -20.27 18.07 -10.93
CA ASN A 20 -20.15 17.15 -12.09
C ASN A 20 -20.18 17.81 -13.48
N LYS A 21 -20.13 19.15 -13.60
CA LYS A 21 -20.03 19.77 -14.93
C LYS A 21 -18.60 19.70 -15.47
N PRO A 22 -18.39 19.34 -16.75
CA PRO A 22 -17.07 19.35 -17.37
C PRO A 22 -16.36 20.69 -17.15
N ARG A 23 -15.04 20.63 -16.96
CA ARG A 23 -14.19 21.80 -16.72
C ARG A 23 -13.13 21.92 -17.78
N LEU A 24 -12.76 23.16 -18.09
CA LEU A 24 -11.66 23.49 -18.97
C LEU A 24 -10.80 24.55 -18.29
N ASP A 25 -9.48 24.35 -18.30
CA ASP A 25 -8.52 25.34 -17.82
C ASP A 25 -7.75 25.94 -19.01
N HIS A 26 -7.65 27.26 -19.04
CA HIS A 26 -6.96 28.00 -20.11
C HIS A 26 -6.42 29.33 -19.55
N ASP A 27 -5.13 29.60 -19.80
CA ASP A 27 -4.40 30.81 -19.40
C ASP A 27 -4.56 31.21 -17.92
N GLY A 28 -4.54 30.22 -17.02
CA GLY A 28 -4.64 30.44 -15.57
C GLY A 28 -6.07 30.71 -15.06
N TYR A 29 -7.07 30.60 -15.93
CA TYR A 29 -8.49 30.68 -15.60
C TYR A 29 -9.17 29.32 -15.77
N SER A 30 -10.22 29.08 -14.96
CA SER A 30 -11.04 27.86 -15.04
C SER A 30 -12.43 28.19 -15.54
N TYR A 31 -12.95 27.35 -16.42
CA TYR A 31 -14.27 27.46 -17.03
C TYR A 31 -15.08 26.19 -16.76
N ILE A 32 -16.39 26.36 -16.68
CA ILE A 32 -17.36 25.28 -16.58
C ILE A 32 -18.20 25.24 -17.85
N MET A 33 -18.58 24.05 -18.31
CA MET A 33 -19.44 23.90 -19.47
C MET A 33 -20.81 24.54 -19.18
N ASP A 34 -21.19 25.49 -20.04
CA ASP A 34 -22.46 26.22 -19.97
C ASP A 34 -23.51 25.49 -20.81
N ARG A 35 -23.16 25.16 -22.06
CA ARG A 35 -23.99 24.39 -23.01
C ARG A 35 -23.14 23.73 -24.09
N SER A 36 -23.72 22.77 -24.79
CA SER A 36 -23.12 22.09 -25.94
C SER A 36 -24.08 22.14 -27.15
N THR A 37 -23.54 22.01 -28.36
CA THR A 37 -24.27 21.97 -29.64
C THR A 37 -23.79 20.77 -30.45
N SER A 38 -24.16 20.62 -31.73
CA SER A 38 -23.61 19.54 -32.58
C SER A 38 -22.12 19.73 -32.90
N GLU A 39 -21.62 20.97 -32.90
CA GLU A 39 -20.25 21.29 -33.35
C GLU A 39 -19.37 21.88 -32.24
N LYS A 40 -19.96 22.55 -31.26
CA LYS A 40 -19.25 23.42 -30.31
C LYS A 40 -19.70 23.23 -28.88
N ASN A 41 -18.73 23.27 -27.97
CA ASN A 41 -18.93 23.42 -26.53
C ASN A 41 -18.75 24.88 -26.13
N TYR A 42 -19.66 25.38 -25.31
CA TYR A 42 -19.65 26.72 -24.76
C TYR A 42 -19.29 26.67 -23.30
N TRP A 43 -18.26 27.43 -22.92
CA TRP A 43 -17.72 27.44 -21.57
C TRP A 43 -17.82 28.85 -20.99
N ARG A 44 -18.15 28.93 -19.70
CA ARG A 44 -18.20 30.20 -18.95
C ARG A 44 -17.24 30.15 -17.78
N CYS A 45 -16.68 31.30 -17.41
CA CYS A 45 -15.77 31.39 -16.26
C CYS A 45 -16.44 30.84 -14.99
N ILE A 46 -15.69 30.09 -14.17
CA ILE A 46 -16.22 29.56 -12.89
C ILE A 46 -16.58 30.67 -11.91
N LYS A 47 -16.00 31.86 -12.08
CA LYS A 47 -16.23 33.07 -11.30
C LYS A 47 -17.37 33.95 -11.85
N TYR A 48 -18.18 33.42 -12.78
CA TYR A 48 -19.28 34.14 -13.40
C TYR A 48 -20.26 34.75 -12.40
N PHE A 49 -20.66 33.99 -11.38
CA PHE A 49 -21.58 34.49 -10.36
C PHE A 49 -20.88 35.18 -9.19
N SER A 50 -19.70 34.69 -8.78
CA SER A 50 -19.03 35.20 -7.57
C SER A 50 -18.33 36.53 -7.80
N ASP A 51 -17.73 36.72 -8.97
CA ASP A 51 -16.91 37.89 -9.29
C ASP A 51 -17.52 38.69 -10.47
N GLN A 52 -18.76 38.35 -10.87
CA GLN A 52 -19.41 38.90 -12.07
C GLN A 52 -18.53 38.80 -13.32
N CYS A 53 -17.76 37.72 -13.45
CA CYS A 53 -16.86 37.51 -14.58
C CYS A 53 -17.58 36.84 -15.75
N HIS A 54 -17.96 37.65 -16.75
CA HIS A 54 -18.70 37.17 -17.92
C HIS A 54 -17.83 36.54 -19.01
N SER A 55 -16.56 36.24 -18.71
CA SER A 55 -15.66 35.61 -19.69
C SER A 55 -16.17 34.26 -20.16
N ARG A 56 -16.17 34.06 -21.49
CA ARG A 56 -16.60 32.84 -22.16
C ARG A 56 -15.62 32.45 -23.26
N LEU A 57 -15.39 31.15 -23.42
CA LEU A 57 -14.63 30.56 -24.53
C LEU A 57 -15.43 29.43 -25.16
N HIS A 58 -15.16 29.13 -26.43
CA HIS A 58 -15.78 28.00 -27.13
C HIS A 58 -14.74 27.03 -27.67
N THR A 59 -15.04 25.73 -27.62
CA THR A 59 -14.20 24.69 -28.22
C THR A 59 -14.98 23.87 -29.24
N CYS A 60 -14.29 23.33 -30.25
CA CYS A 60 -14.86 22.32 -31.15
C CYS A 60 -15.08 21.01 -30.38
N ILE A 61 -16.21 20.33 -30.56
CA ILE A 61 -16.50 19.08 -29.83
C ILE A 61 -15.56 17.95 -30.25
N PHE A 62 -15.21 17.89 -31.54
CA PHE A 62 -14.43 16.78 -32.09
C PHE A 62 -12.93 16.90 -31.78
N THR A 63 -12.38 18.10 -31.90
CA THR A 63 -10.94 18.34 -31.73
C THR A 63 -10.59 18.96 -30.39
N ASN A 64 -11.58 19.46 -29.65
CA ASN A 64 -11.41 20.31 -28.48
C ASN A 64 -10.56 21.57 -28.69
N ALA A 65 -10.25 21.92 -29.94
CA ALA A 65 -9.53 23.14 -30.28
C ALA A 65 -10.39 24.36 -29.91
N ILE A 66 -9.75 25.42 -29.43
CA ILE A 66 -10.42 26.68 -29.13
C ILE A 66 -10.86 27.30 -30.46
N VAL A 67 -12.19 27.38 -30.66
CA VAL A 67 -12.81 28.01 -31.84
C VAL A 67 -13.24 29.44 -31.57
N LYS A 68 -13.37 29.82 -30.29
CA LYS A 68 -13.50 31.20 -29.85
C LYS A 68 -12.64 31.41 -28.60
N PRO A 69 -11.61 32.27 -28.64
CA PRO A 69 -10.78 32.56 -27.48
C PRO A 69 -11.61 33.24 -26.38
N PRO A 70 -11.14 33.20 -25.13
CA PRO A 70 -11.85 33.83 -24.02
C PRO A 70 -11.97 35.34 -24.22
N SER A 71 -13.12 35.90 -23.88
CA SER A 71 -13.24 37.35 -23.70
C SER A 71 -12.50 37.80 -22.42
N GLU A 72 -12.30 39.10 -22.26
CA GLU A 72 -11.60 39.67 -21.11
C GLU A 72 -12.18 39.18 -19.78
N HIS A 73 -11.28 38.92 -18.83
CA HIS A 73 -11.62 38.54 -17.46
C HIS A 73 -11.63 39.75 -16.55
N THR A 74 -12.69 39.90 -15.78
CA THR A 74 -12.75 40.84 -14.65
C THR A 74 -12.26 40.21 -13.35
N CYS A 75 -12.20 38.87 -13.28
CA CYS A 75 -11.70 38.15 -12.11
C CYS A 75 -10.18 37.99 -12.12
N LYS A 76 -9.58 37.80 -10.94
CA LYS A 76 -8.14 37.51 -10.80
C LYS A 76 -7.80 36.10 -11.29
N VAL A 77 -6.61 35.95 -11.86
CA VAL A 77 -6.03 34.65 -12.24
C VAL A 77 -6.06 33.70 -11.04
N ASN A 78 -6.55 32.48 -11.24
CA ASN A 78 -6.69 31.50 -10.16
C ASN A 78 -5.58 30.44 -10.17
N GLY A 79 -4.35 30.89 -10.45
CA GLY A 79 -3.18 30.03 -10.69
C GLY A 79 -2.94 29.02 -9.57
N THR A 80 -3.07 29.44 -8.30
CA THR A 80 -2.93 28.53 -7.16
C THR A 80 -3.99 27.42 -7.14
N THR A 81 -5.25 27.70 -7.45
CA THR A 81 -6.28 26.65 -7.51
C THR A 81 -6.05 25.71 -8.71
N LEU A 82 -5.52 26.23 -9.81
CA LEU A 82 -5.15 25.42 -10.98
C LEU A 82 -3.99 24.48 -10.64
N GLU A 83 -2.91 25.00 -10.06
CA GLU A 83 -1.74 24.23 -9.61
C GLU A 83 -2.13 23.10 -8.65
N LEU A 84 -2.97 23.39 -7.64
CA LEU A 84 -3.47 22.38 -6.69
C LEU A 84 -4.27 21.27 -7.38
N ARG A 85 -5.01 21.60 -8.45
CA ARG A 85 -5.78 20.61 -9.22
C ARG A 85 -4.86 19.73 -10.05
N VAL A 86 -3.95 20.33 -10.81
CA VAL A 86 -2.94 19.62 -11.61
C VAL A 86 -2.11 18.70 -10.71
N PHE A 87 -1.72 19.16 -9.52
CA PHE A 87 -1.06 18.32 -8.52
C PHE A 87 -1.90 17.09 -8.15
N ASN A 88 -3.18 17.29 -7.84
CA ASN A 88 -4.08 16.21 -7.45
C ASN A 88 -4.33 15.19 -8.56
N GLU A 89 -4.34 15.63 -9.82
CA GLU A 89 -4.47 14.78 -11.00
C GLU A 89 -3.20 13.99 -11.25
N LEU A 90 -2.03 14.65 -11.23
CA LEU A 90 -0.74 13.99 -11.39
C LEU A 90 -0.48 12.95 -10.29
N VAL A 91 -0.83 13.28 -9.04
CA VAL A 91 -0.78 12.31 -7.93
C VAL A 91 -1.68 11.11 -8.21
N ALA A 92 -2.90 11.32 -8.74
CA ALA A 92 -3.83 10.22 -9.02
C ALA A 92 -3.34 9.34 -10.17
N ASP A 93 -2.90 9.95 -11.27
CA ASP A 93 -2.33 9.27 -12.42
C ASP A 93 -1.13 8.39 -12.02
N ARG A 94 -0.14 8.99 -11.34
CA ARG A 94 1.04 8.23 -10.86
C ARG A 94 0.69 7.16 -9.85
N ALA A 95 -0.29 7.41 -8.97
CA ALA A 95 -0.72 6.42 -8.00
C ALA A 95 -1.27 5.16 -8.68
N ILE A 96 -2.06 5.33 -9.73
CA ILE A 96 -2.74 4.23 -10.45
C ILE A 96 -1.78 3.54 -11.42
N ASN A 97 -0.97 4.32 -12.14
CA ASN A 97 -0.22 3.83 -13.31
C ASN A 97 1.25 3.49 -13.01
N THR A 98 1.73 3.67 -11.78
CA THR A 98 3.14 3.41 -11.41
C THR A 98 3.29 2.65 -10.09
N GLN A 99 4.44 1.99 -9.92
CA GLN A 99 4.86 1.30 -8.69
C GLN A 99 5.70 2.19 -7.76
N GLU A 100 5.76 3.50 -7.99
CA GLU A 100 6.55 4.42 -7.16
C GLU A 100 6.09 4.44 -5.70
N THR A 101 6.98 4.75 -4.75
CA THR A 101 6.54 4.93 -3.36
C THR A 101 5.68 6.20 -3.23
N PRO A 102 4.75 6.30 -2.25
CA PRO A 102 3.99 7.53 -2.03
C PRO A 102 4.88 8.77 -1.84
N ASP A 103 6.03 8.63 -1.19
CA ASP A 103 6.99 9.73 -1.03
C ASP A 103 7.63 10.16 -2.34
N THR A 104 7.99 9.21 -3.21
CA THR A 104 8.51 9.49 -4.55
C THR A 104 7.48 10.24 -5.39
N ILE A 105 6.22 9.79 -5.38
CA ILE A 105 5.11 10.44 -6.10
C ILE A 105 4.96 11.89 -5.63
N ILE A 106 4.81 12.10 -4.32
CA ILE A 106 4.61 13.42 -3.74
C ILE A 106 5.77 14.36 -4.10
N THR A 107 7.00 13.89 -3.94
CA THR A 107 8.21 14.69 -4.21
C THR A 107 8.32 15.09 -5.67
N ASN A 108 7.99 14.18 -6.60
CA ASN A 108 7.98 14.49 -8.02
C ASN A 108 6.84 15.44 -8.41
N CYS A 109 5.68 15.33 -7.77
CA CYS A 109 4.55 16.22 -8.02
C CYS A 109 4.81 17.65 -7.49
N TYR A 110 5.52 17.82 -6.37
CA TYR A 110 5.87 19.15 -5.83
C TYR A 110 6.70 19.98 -6.79
N LYS A 111 7.54 19.36 -7.63
CA LYS A 111 8.36 20.07 -8.63
C LYS A 111 7.54 20.86 -9.66
N ASN A 112 6.24 20.59 -9.78
CA ASN A 112 5.36 21.19 -10.79
C ASN A 112 4.43 22.28 -10.23
N ILE A 113 4.58 22.66 -8.95
CA ILE A 113 3.73 23.67 -8.31
C ILE A 113 4.56 24.65 -7.50
N SER A 114 4.04 25.86 -7.28
CA SER A 114 4.73 26.90 -6.52
C SER A 114 4.70 26.64 -5.00
N ASP A 115 5.67 27.19 -4.26
CA ASP A 115 5.71 27.11 -2.79
C ASP A 115 4.42 27.64 -2.13
N ARG A 116 3.83 28.68 -2.72
CA ARG A 116 2.53 29.23 -2.29
C ARG A 116 1.41 28.20 -2.39
N SER A 117 1.42 27.36 -3.42
CA SER A 117 0.45 26.28 -3.59
C SER A 117 0.76 25.11 -2.66
N ILE A 118 2.03 24.76 -2.46
CA ILE A 118 2.45 23.71 -1.52
C ILE A 118 1.94 24.01 -0.11
N ALA A 119 2.04 25.26 0.35
CA ALA A 119 1.55 25.69 1.66
C ALA A 119 0.03 25.51 1.86
N ARG A 120 -0.75 25.31 0.78
CA ARG A 120 -2.20 25.10 0.82
C ARG A 120 -2.60 23.63 0.67
N LEU A 121 -1.65 22.73 0.45
CA LEU A 121 -1.93 21.31 0.35
C LEU A 121 -2.26 20.70 1.72
N PRO A 122 -3.04 19.61 1.75
CA PRO A 122 -3.23 18.86 2.99
C PRO A 122 -1.90 18.28 3.48
N ALA A 123 -1.86 17.92 4.77
CA ALA A 123 -0.70 17.27 5.37
C ALA A 123 -0.21 16.07 4.54
N ARG A 124 1.11 15.88 4.48
CA ARG A 124 1.76 14.85 3.65
C ARG A 124 1.17 13.45 3.88
N ASP A 125 0.85 13.10 5.13
CA ASP A 125 0.25 11.81 5.47
C ASP A 125 -1.16 11.61 4.91
N ASN A 126 -1.95 12.68 4.79
CA ASN A 126 -3.26 12.63 4.14
C ASN A 126 -3.11 12.36 2.64
N ILE A 127 -2.08 12.93 2.00
CA ILE A 127 -1.76 12.66 0.59
C ILE A 127 -1.31 11.19 0.44
N LYS A 128 -0.42 10.69 1.31
CA LYS A 128 -0.01 9.27 1.31
C LYS A 128 -1.21 8.34 1.48
N ARG A 129 -2.13 8.65 2.40
CA ARG A 129 -3.37 7.90 2.60
C ARG A 129 -4.22 7.89 1.33
N ARG A 130 -4.40 9.04 0.67
CA ARG A 130 -5.14 9.14 -0.59
C ARG A 130 -4.48 8.31 -1.70
N ILE A 131 -3.15 8.33 -1.83
CA ILE A 131 -2.42 7.49 -2.80
C ILE A 131 -2.72 6.00 -2.56
N ARG A 132 -2.65 5.54 -1.30
CA ARG A 132 -2.96 4.15 -0.95
C ARG A 132 -4.40 3.77 -1.29
N MET A 133 -5.37 4.64 -0.98
CA MET A 133 -6.77 4.39 -1.34
C MET A 133 -6.98 4.36 -2.85
N LEU A 134 -6.37 5.26 -3.61
CA LEU A 134 -6.48 5.27 -5.07
C LEU A 134 -5.93 3.98 -5.68
N ARG A 135 -4.79 3.49 -5.19
CA ARG A 135 -4.23 2.20 -5.60
C ARG A 135 -5.17 1.05 -5.32
N HIS A 136 -5.64 0.95 -4.07
CA HIS A 136 -6.54 -0.13 -3.67
C HIS A 136 -7.83 -0.13 -4.50
N ASN A 137 -8.44 1.03 -4.70
CA ASN A 137 -9.70 1.14 -5.46
C ASN A 137 -9.54 0.89 -6.96
N ASN A 138 -8.33 1.06 -7.52
CA ASN A 138 -8.04 0.87 -8.94
C ASN A 138 -7.17 -0.38 -9.21
N GLN A 139 -7.03 -1.27 -8.22
CA GLN A 139 -6.38 -2.55 -8.43
C GLN A 139 -7.17 -3.35 -9.48
N VAL A 140 -6.51 -3.70 -10.59
CA VAL A 140 -7.09 -4.51 -11.67
C VAL A 140 -7.47 -5.91 -11.17
N VAL A 141 -6.68 -6.44 -10.24
CA VAL A 141 -6.90 -7.73 -9.60
C VAL A 141 -7.28 -7.47 -8.15
N LYS A 142 -8.53 -7.78 -7.81
CA LYS A 142 -9.00 -7.70 -6.43
C LYS A 142 -8.46 -8.87 -5.63
N GLU A 143 -7.99 -8.57 -4.43
CA GLU A 143 -7.63 -9.60 -3.46
C GLU A 143 -8.87 -10.45 -3.12
N PRO A 144 -8.74 -11.78 -3.05
CA PRO A 144 -9.85 -12.64 -2.64
C PRO A 144 -10.35 -12.25 -1.25
N ASN A 145 -11.66 -12.08 -1.11
CA ASN A 145 -12.33 -11.76 0.15
C ASN A 145 -13.21 -12.92 0.67
N ASP A 146 -13.35 -13.99 -0.11
CA ASP A 146 -13.96 -15.25 0.31
C ASP A 146 -12.85 -16.24 0.69
N PRO A 147 -12.82 -16.78 1.92
CA PRO A 147 -11.83 -17.77 2.33
C PRO A 147 -11.82 -19.07 1.48
N ASN A 148 -12.93 -19.39 0.83
CA ASN A 148 -13.10 -20.59 0.01
C ASN A 148 -12.91 -20.32 -1.50
N PHE A 149 -12.28 -19.19 -1.85
CA PHE A 149 -11.96 -18.87 -3.25
C PHE A 149 -11.22 -20.04 -3.93
N PRO A 150 -11.56 -20.42 -5.17
CA PRO A 150 -11.10 -21.69 -5.74
C PRO A 150 -9.58 -21.73 -5.96
N SER A 151 -8.99 -20.64 -6.46
CA SER A 151 -7.56 -20.56 -6.75
C SER A 151 -7.06 -19.11 -6.72
N VAL A 152 -5.77 -18.95 -6.42
CA VAL A 152 -5.13 -17.62 -6.44
C VAL A 152 -5.08 -17.10 -7.89
N PRO A 153 -5.53 -15.86 -8.17
CA PRO A 153 -5.42 -15.27 -9.50
C PRO A 153 -3.98 -15.31 -10.03
N ILE A 154 -3.80 -15.72 -11.30
CA ILE A 154 -2.49 -15.95 -11.93
C ILE A 154 -1.56 -14.73 -11.87
N GLN A 155 -2.11 -13.52 -11.80
CA GLN A 155 -1.35 -12.29 -11.69
C GLN A 155 -0.72 -12.12 -10.30
N LEU A 156 -1.30 -12.72 -9.27
CA LEU A 156 -0.81 -12.70 -7.89
C LEU A 156 0.14 -13.88 -7.59
N THR A 157 0.30 -14.82 -8.52
CA THR A 157 1.22 -15.95 -8.36
C THR A 157 2.62 -15.65 -8.83
N LYS A 158 2.86 -14.47 -9.42
CA LYS A 158 4.13 -14.09 -10.07
C LYS A 158 4.70 -12.79 -9.50
N THR A 159 6.02 -12.63 -9.62
CA THR A 159 6.73 -11.39 -9.28
C THR A 159 6.47 -10.29 -10.31
N ALA A 160 6.93 -9.06 -10.03
CA ALA A 160 6.92 -7.96 -11.00
C ALA A 160 7.76 -8.26 -12.26
N ARG A 161 8.75 -9.16 -12.16
CA ARG A 161 9.55 -9.67 -13.29
C ARG A 161 8.88 -10.83 -14.04
N LYS A 162 7.69 -11.24 -13.60
CA LYS A 162 6.88 -12.36 -14.12
C LYS A 162 7.41 -13.75 -13.77
N ASP A 163 8.36 -13.84 -12.85
CA ASP A 163 8.85 -15.12 -12.33
C ASP A 163 7.79 -15.75 -11.42
N GLN A 164 7.73 -17.08 -11.38
CA GLN A 164 6.82 -17.77 -10.46
C GLN A 164 7.19 -17.40 -9.03
N PHE A 165 6.19 -17.09 -8.19
CA PHE A 165 6.37 -16.72 -6.79
C PHE A 165 5.54 -17.56 -5.84
N LEU A 166 4.27 -17.86 -6.16
CA LEU A 166 3.48 -18.84 -5.41
C LEU A 166 4.06 -20.24 -5.65
N ARG A 167 4.53 -20.89 -4.58
CA ARG A 167 5.15 -22.22 -4.61
C ARG A 167 4.20 -23.31 -4.13
N CYS A 168 3.31 -23.00 -3.18
CA CYS A 168 2.31 -23.93 -2.69
C CYS A 168 0.98 -23.23 -2.40
N ASP A 169 -0.11 -23.90 -2.74
CA ASP A 169 -1.47 -23.58 -2.35
C ASP A 169 -2.15 -24.89 -1.96
N THR A 170 -2.39 -25.10 -0.67
CA THR A 170 -2.98 -26.36 -0.16
C THR A 170 -4.47 -26.51 -0.50
N GLY A 171 -5.05 -25.53 -1.22
CA GLY A 171 -6.42 -25.55 -1.69
C GLY A 171 -7.42 -24.89 -0.72
N PRO A 172 -8.67 -24.66 -1.17
CA PRO A 172 -9.71 -24.05 -0.36
C PRO A 172 -9.98 -24.84 0.93
N GLY A 173 -10.29 -24.12 2.00
CA GLY A 173 -10.58 -24.72 3.29
C GLY A 173 -10.02 -23.91 4.46
N ASP A 174 -10.41 -24.32 5.65
CA ASP A 174 -10.11 -23.60 6.90
C ASP A 174 -8.65 -23.56 7.30
N ASP A 175 -7.85 -24.50 6.79
CA ASP A 175 -6.42 -24.61 7.06
C ASP A 175 -5.57 -24.34 5.82
N ARG A 176 -6.12 -23.58 4.85
CA ARG A 176 -5.39 -23.20 3.63
C ARG A 176 -4.10 -22.46 3.97
N ILE A 177 -3.02 -22.92 3.34
CA ILE A 177 -1.69 -22.31 3.40
C ILE A 177 -1.31 -21.91 1.99
N LEU A 178 -0.88 -20.65 1.83
CA LEU A 178 -0.21 -20.18 0.61
C LEU A 178 1.24 -19.90 0.94
N ILE A 179 2.17 -20.44 0.15
CA ILE A 179 3.61 -20.25 0.33
C ILE A 179 4.17 -19.53 -0.89
N PHE A 180 4.89 -18.45 -0.65
CA PHE A 180 5.53 -17.66 -1.68
C PHE A 180 7.04 -17.55 -1.44
N ALA A 181 7.81 -17.78 -2.50
CA ALA A 181 9.25 -17.57 -2.59
C ALA A 181 9.67 -17.54 -4.06
N SER A 182 10.73 -16.81 -4.39
CA SER A 182 11.43 -16.95 -5.67
C SER A 182 12.39 -18.14 -5.64
N ASP A 183 12.90 -18.56 -6.81
CA ASP A 183 13.89 -19.63 -6.88
C ASP A 183 15.17 -19.25 -6.12
N GLU A 184 15.64 -18.01 -6.30
CA GLU A 184 16.79 -17.46 -5.56
C GLU A 184 16.59 -17.54 -4.03
N GLN A 185 15.38 -17.26 -3.54
CA GLN A 185 15.09 -17.36 -2.10
C GLN A 185 15.08 -18.80 -1.62
N VAL A 186 14.59 -19.74 -2.43
CA VAL A 186 14.62 -21.18 -2.12
C VAL A 186 16.06 -21.70 -2.10
N ASP A 187 16.92 -21.26 -3.02
CA ASP A 187 18.34 -21.61 -3.02
C ASP A 187 19.03 -21.11 -1.75
N VAL A 188 18.83 -19.83 -1.41
CA VAL A 188 19.39 -19.27 -0.17
C VAL A 188 18.83 -19.95 1.08
N LEU A 189 17.55 -20.35 1.09
CA LEU A 189 16.96 -21.10 2.21
C LEU A 189 17.66 -22.43 2.43
N GLN A 190 18.07 -23.10 1.36
CA GLN A 190 18.76 -24.39 1.43
C GLN A 190 20.24 -24.26 1.81
N ASP A 191 20.86 -23.11 1.52
CA ASP A 191 22.28 -22.88 1.78
C ASP A 191 22.55 -22.09 3.08
N THR A 192 21.48 -21.68 3.79
CA THR A 192 21.54 -20.99 5.09
C THR A 192 21.19 -21.95 6.24
N ASP A 193 21.80 -21.78 7.40
CA ASP A 193 21.59 -22.63 8.58
C ASP A 193 21.02 -21.88 9.81
N GLU A 194 20.98 -20.54 9.79
CA GLU A 194 20.42 -19.70 10.84
C GLU A 194 19.17 -18.94 10.39
N PHE A 195 18.09 -19.04 11.18
CA PHE A 195 16.80 -18.49 10.80
C PHE A 195 16.14 -17.67 11.90
N LEU A 196 15.50 -16.56 11.49
CA LEU A 196 14.59 -15.77 12.32
C LEU A 196 13.19 -15.92 11.77
N VAL A 197 12.24 -16.31 12.62
CA VAL A 197 10.89 -16.61 12.19
C VAL A 197 9.89 -15.79 12.98
N ASP A 198 9.01 -15.08 12.27
CA ASP A 198 8.04 -14.18 12.87
C ASP A 198 6.69 -14.21 12.14
N GLY A 199 5.61 -13.99 12.90
CA GLY A 199 4.26 -13.89 12.37
C GLY A 199 3.72 -12.47 12.52
N THR A 200 3.39 -11.82 11.40
CA THR A 200 2.77 -10.49 11.36
C THR A 200 1.27 -10.55 11.05
N PHE A 201 0.48 -9.73 11.74
CA PHE A 201 -0.98 -9.71 11.66
C PHE A 201 -1.54 -8.48 10.94
N LYS A 202 -0.74 -7.41 10.79
CA LYS A 202 -1.24 -6.09 10.35
C LYS A 202 -1.27 -5.92 8.83
N VAL A 203 -0.59 -6.80 8.10
CA VAL A 203 -0.35 -6.67 6.64
C VAL A 203 -0.79 -7.97 5.97
N VAL A 204 -2.03 -8.38 6.23
CA VAL A 204 -2.58 -9.68 5.84
C VAL A 204 -3.99 -9.46 5.28
N PRO A 205 -4.39 -10.11 4.18
CA PRO A 205 -5.78 -10.09 3.72
C PRO A 205 -6.72 -10.64 4.80
N ASP A 206 -7.92 -10.07 4.94
CA ASP A 206 -8.87 -10.40 6.02
C ASP A 206 -9.24 -11.89 6.11
N ILE A 207 -9.09 -12.64 5.01
CA ILE A 207 -9.35 -14.08 4.93
C ILE A 207 -8.27 -14.96 5.57
N PHE A 208 -7.09 -14.39 5.86
CA PHE A 208 -5.98 -15.07 6.53
C PHE A 208 -5.74 -14.47 7.91
N TYR A 209 -5.29 -15.31 8.84
CA TYR A 209 -5.04 -14.89 10.22
C TYR A 209 -3.68 -14.20 10.38
N GLN A 210 -2.66 -14.71 9.68
CA GLN A 210 -1.31 -14.17 9.78
C GLN A 210 -0.50 -14.37 8.49
N LEU A 211 0.45 -13.48 8.27
CA LEU A 211 1.58 -13.68 7.37
C LEU A 211 2.76 -14.15 8.22
N TYR A 212 3.21 -15.37 8.00
CA TYR A 212 4.35 -15.99 8.65
C TYR A 212 5.56 -15.90 7.74
N ILE A 213 6.66 -15.34 8.25
CA ILE A 213 7.86 -15.04 7.46
C ILE A 213 9.06 -15.75 8.07
N ILE A 214 9.78 -16.50 7.24
CA ILE A 214 11.06 -17.12 7.59
C ILE A 214 12.15 -16.26 6.95
N HIS A 215 13.01 -15.69 7.80
CA HIS A 215 14.19 -14.97 7.37
C HIS A 215 15.42 -15.86 7.56
N GLY A 216 16.24 -15.97 6.52
CA GLY A 216 17.59 -16.51 6.66
C GLY A 216 18.55 -15.41 7.06
N VAL A 217 19.49 -15.74 7.94
CA VAL A 217 20.59 -14.83 8.30
C VAL A 217 21.74 -15.09 7.34
N PHE A 218 21.98 -14.14 6.45
CA PHE A 218 23.08 -14.20 5.48
C PHE A 218 23.97 -12.98 5.66
N ARG A 219 25.26 -13.20 5.99
CA ARG A 219 26.26 -12.15 6.25
C ARG A 219 25.75 -11.07 7.22
N ASP A 220 25.26 -11.49 8.38
CA ASP A 220 24.69 -10.62 9.43
C ASP A 220 23.42 -9.84 9.05
N HIS A 221 22.82 -10.14 7.90
CA HIS A 221 21.56 -9.56 7.47
C HIS A 221 20.44 -10.60 7.47
N ALA A 222 19.33 -10.26 8.11
CA ALA A 222 18.11 -11.06 8.03
C ALA A 222 17.36 -10.73 6.74
N ILE A 223 17.28 -11.70 5.84
CA ILE A 223 16.62 -11.56 4.53
C ILE A 223 15.39 -12.46 4.53
N PRO A 224 14.19 -11.98 4.17
CA PRO A 224 13.00 -12.82 4.08
C PRO A 224 13.13 -13.80 2.91
N LEU A 225 12.96 -15.09 3.19
CA LEU A 225 13.11 -16.18 2.21
C LEU A 225 11.78 -16.87 1.92
N ILE A 226 10.92 -17.02 2.92
CA ILE A 226 9.57 -17.59 2.76
C ILE A 226 8.56 -16.60 3.30
N TYR A 227 7.50 -16.37 2.52
CA TYR A 227 6.28 -15.70 2.95
C TYR A 227 5.13 -16.70 2.92
N ALA A 228 4.47 -16.92 4.06
CA ALA A 228 3.36 -17.86 4.14
C ALA A 228 2.10 -17.20 4.70
N LEU A 229 0.98 -17.30 4.01
CA LEU A 229 -0.33 -16.88 4.53
C LEU A 229 -1.01 -18.08 5.20
N LEU A 230 -1.35 -17.93 6.47
CA LEU A 230 -1.96 -18.98 7.30
C LEU A 230 -3.32 -18.51 7.82
N ARG A 231 -4.32 -19.40 7.77
CA ARG A 231 -5.66 -19.14 8.35
C ARG A 231 -5.76 -19.45 9.85
N ARG A 232 -4.81 -20.22 10.39
CA ARG A 232 -4.75 -20.59 11.82
C ARG A 232 -3.35 -20.46 12.39
N LYS A 233 -3.24 -20.62 13.71
CA LYS A 233 -1.99 -20.57 14.48
C LYS A 233 -1.79 -21.79 15.39
N THR A 234 -2.38 -22.93 15.03
CA THR A 234 -2.24 -24.17 15.81
C THR A 234 -0.92 -24.86 15.49
N LYS A 235 -0.51 -25.80 16.34
CA LYS A 235 0.73 -26.56 16.13
C LYS A 235 0.67 -27.36 14.83
N GLU A 236 -0.49 -27.94 14.53
CA GLU A 236 -0.78 -28.74 13.35
C GLU A 236 -0.65 -27.89 12.08
N THR A 237 -1.12 -26.63 12.10
CA THR A 237 -0.94 -25.69 10.98
C THR A 237 0.54 -25.42 10.72
N TYR A 238 1.34 -25.17 11.76
CA TYR A 238 2.78 -24.94 11.59
C TYR A 238 3.52 -26.21 11.13
N GLN A 239 3.14 -27.39 11.63
CA GLN A 239 3.68 -28.66 11.15
C GLN A 239 3.35 -28.89 9.68
N HIS A 240 2.14 -28.55 9.25
CA HIS A 240 1.75 -28.61 7.84
C HIS A 240 2.57 -27.62 7.00
N LEU A 241 2.71 -26.37 7.45
CA LEU A 241 3.56 -25.38 6.79
C LEU A 241 4.99 -25.90 6.59
N ILE A 242 5.62 -26.42 7.65
CA ILE A 242 7.01 -26.91 7.57
C ILE A 242 7.12 -28.08 6.59
N ARG A 243 6.14 -29.00 6.57
CA ARG A 243 6.11 -30.09 5.58
C ARG A 243 6.05 -29.56 4.15
N GLU A 244 5.19 -28.59 3.89
CA GLU A 244 5.08 -27.99 2.55
C GLU A 244 6.35 -27.23 2.15
N ILE A 245 7.02 -26.55 3.09
CA ILE A 245 8.32 -25.90 2.82
C ILE A 245 9.39 -26.95 2.52
N LEU A 246 9.42 -28.09 3.24
CA LEU A 246 10.35 -29.18 2.95
C LEU A 246 10.12 -29.80 1.57
N ASN A 247 8.88 -29.83 1.08
CA ASN A 247 8.58 -30.25 -0.30
C ASN A 247 9.12 -29.26 -1.35
N ILE A 248 9.19 -27.97 -1.01
CA ILE A 248 9.74 -26.90 -1.89
C ILE A 248 11.27 -26.87 -1.82
N ALA A 249 11.83 -27.04 -0.62
CA ALA A 249 13.25 -26.88 -0.32
C ALA A 249 13.77 -28.15 0.38
N LEU A 250 14.00 -29.20 -0.43
CA LEU A 250 14.34 -30.55 0.04
C LEU A 250 15.61 -30.61 0.90
N ARG A 251 16.54 -29.66 0.71
CA ARG A 251 17.80 -29.58 1.46
C ARG A 251 17.73 -28.68 2.70
N TRP A 252 16.56 -28.10 3.01
CA TRP A 252 16.46 -27.16 4.12
C TRP A 252 16.77 -27.84 5.45
N SER A 253 17.89 -27.44 6.06
CA SER A 253 18.43 -28.06 7.28
C SER A 253 18.94 -26.97 8.23
N PRO A 254 18.06 -26.38 9.06
CA PRO A 254 18.46 -25.33 10.00
C PRO A 254 19.35 -25.90 11.11
N ARG A 255 20.46 -25.21 11.40
CA ARG A 255 21.25 -25.41 12.62
C ARG A 255 20.67 -24.63 13.79
N ALA A 256 20.18 -23.42 13.56
CA ALA A 256 19.58 -22.58 14.60
C ALA A 256 18.33 -21.86 14.10
N VAL A 257 17.29 -21.81 14.93
CA VAL A 257 16.06 -21.07 14.64
C VAL A 257 15.66 -20.25 15.86
N MET A 258 15.51 -18.95 15.66
CA MET A 258 14.97 -18.03 16.64
C MET A 258 13.50 -17.75 16.33
N LEU A 259 12.63 -18.04 17.29
CA LEU A 259 11.18 -17.94 17.17
C LEU A 259 10.61 -16.94 18.19
N ASP A 260 9.39 -16.47 17.95
CA ASP A 260 8.58 -15.92 19.04
C ASP A 260 8.22 -17.04 20.05
N PHE A 261 7.93 -16.69 21.31
CA PHE A 261 7.63 -17.66 22.37
C PHE A 261 6.25 -18.33 22.23
N LYS A 262 5.72 -18.44 21.00
CA LYS A 262 4.47 -19.17 20.76
C LYS A 262 4.74 -20.67 20.85
N GLN A 263 4.15 -21.30 21.86
CA GLN A 263 4.31 -22.74 22.13
C GLN A 263 4.00 -23.62 20.90
N ALA A 264 3.01 -23.24 20.09
CA ALA A 264 2.61 -23.97 18.90
C ALA A 264 3.69 -23.97 17.79
N SER A 265 4.28 -22.81 17.47
CA SER A 265 5.34 -22.72 16.46
C SER A 265 6.61 -23.40 16.98
N PHE A 266 6.99 -23.13 18.23
CA PHE A 266 8.14 -23.76 18.87
C PHE A 266 8.05 -25.29 18.83
N GLY A 267 6.91 -25.84 19.25
CA GLY A 267 6.68 -27.28 19.24
C GLY A 267 6.63 -27.91 17.84
N ALA A 268 6.27 -27.15 16.81
CA ALA A 268 6.30 -27.62 15.43
C ALA A 268 7.73 -27.68 14.87
N PHE A 269 8.51 -26.62 15.07
CA PHE A 269 9.92 -26.59 14.69
C PHE A 269 10.74 -27.64 15.44
N GLN A 270 10.47 -27.86 16.74
CA GLN A 270 11.17 -28.88 17.51
C GLN A 270 10.89 -30.30 17.02
N ALA A 271 9.66 -30.56 16.56
CA ALA A 271 9.30 -31.84 15.99
C ALA A 271 9.92 -32.06 14.60
N ALA A 272 10.02 -31.01 13.78
CA ALA A 272 10.56 -31.09 12.42
C ALA A 272 12.10 -31.11 12.39
N PHE A 273 12.74 -30.37 13.30
CA PHE A 273 14.19 -30.19 13.35
C PHE A 273 14.73 -30.47 14.76
N PRO A 274 14.71 -31.75 15.21
CA PRO A 274 15.08 -32.10 16.59
C PRO A 274 16.55 -31.78 16.93
N ASN A 275 17.41 -31.67 15.91
CA ASN A 275 18.83 -31.35 16.08
C ASN A 275 19.14 -29.85 16.00
N ALA A 276 18.16 -29.01 15.63
CA ALA A 276 18.35 -27.57 15.53
C ALA A 276 18.33 -26.91 16.93
N SER A 277 19.17 -25.92 17.14
CA SER A 277 19.11 -25.07 18.32
C SER A 277 17.93 -24.11 18.22
N LEU A 278 16.90 -24.33 19.04
CA LEU A 278 15.74 -23.45 19.10
C LEU A 278 15.87 -22.46 20.23
N SER A 279 15.73 -21.17 19.90
CA SER A 279 15.80 -20.08 20.87
C SER A 279 14.58 -19.17 20.75
N GLY A 280 14.22 -18.55 21.87
CA GLY A 280 13.17 -17.54 21.91
C GLY A 280 13.75 -16.14 21.68
N CYS A 281 13.02 -15.32 20.93
CA CYS A 281 13.43 -13.96 20.60
C CYS A 281 13.39 -13.04 21.83
N TYR A 282 14.56 -12.54 22.27
CA TYR A 282 14.68 -11.65 23.43
C TYR A 282 13.79 -10.40 23.34
N PHE A 283 13.64 -9.83 22.14
CA PHE A 283 12.74 -8.70 21.90
C PHE A 283 11.28 -9.01 22.27
N HIS A 284 10.79 -10.18 21.89
CA HIS A 284 9.44 -10.64 22.21
C HIS A 284 9.27 -11.01 23.70
N LEU A 285 10.32 -11.56 24.33
CA LEU A 285 10.33 -11.78 25.79
C LEU A 285 10.19 -10.46 26.53
N ARG A 286 11.01 -9.47 26.16
CA ARG A 286 11.02 -8.13 26.73
C ARG A 286 9.66 -7.45 26.62
N GLN A 287 9.02 -7.52 25.45
CA GLN A 287 7.66 -7.01 25.27
C GLN A 287 6.63 -7.73 26.15
N SER A 288 6.73 -9.04 26.28
CA SER A 288 5.81 -9.84 27.10
C SER A 288 5.94 -9.50 28.58
N ILE A 289 7.17 -9.39 29.09
CA ILE A 289 7.45 -8.91 30.45
C ILE A 289 6.86 -7.51 30.64
N HIS A 290 7.08 -6.61 29.68
CA HIS A 290 6.56 -5.25 29.77
C HIS A 290 5.05 -5.21 29.89
N ARG A 291 4.32 -5.89 28.97
CA ARG A 291 2.86 -6.01 29.01
C ARG A 291 2.39 -6.52 30.38
N LYS A 292 3.06 -7.53 30.93
CA LYS A 292 2.71 -8.08 32.23
C LYS A 292 2.90 -7.08 33.37
N LEU A 293 3.98 -6.29 33.34
CA LEU A 293 4.19 -5.21 34.29
C LEU A 293 3.13 -4.11 34.17
N GLN A 294 2.59 -3.85 32.97
CA GLN A 294 1.46 -2.93 32.78
C GLN A 294 0.18 -3.47 33.40
N GLU A 295 -0.18 -4.72 33.09
CA GLU A 295 -1.35 -5.39 33.63
C GLU A 295 -1.37 -5.41 35.17
N LEU A 296 -0.20 -5.60 35.78
CA LEU A 296 -0.05 -5.65 37.25
C LEU A 296 0.12 -4.26 37.89
N GLY A 297 0.10 -3.17 37.12
CA GLY A 297 0.24 -1.80 37.63
C GLY A 297 1.65 -1.44 38.14
N HIS A 298 2.67 -2.25 37.85
CA HIS A 298 4.04 -2.05 38.33
C HIS A 298 4.90 -1.16 37.40
N GLN A 299 4.33 -0.59 36.32
CA GLN A 299 5.07 0.26 35.38
C GLN A 299 5.87 1.37 36.06
N ASN A 300 5.27 2.11 36.99
CA ASN A 300 5.93 3.23 37.65
C ASN A 300 7.12 2.76 38.50
N GLN A 301 6.99 1.64 39.20
CA GLN A 301 8.06 1.10 40.05
C GLN A 301 9.28 0.66 39.23
N TYR A 302 9.06 0.11 38.02
CA TYR A 302 10.16 -0.28 37.13
C TYR A 302 10.73 0.88 36.30
N GLN A 303 10.07 2.05 36.29
CA GLN A 303 10.56 3.27 35.66
C GLN A 303 11.32 4.19 36.63
N THR A 304 10.99 4.18 37.92
CA THR A 304 11.53 5.13 38.91
C THR A 304 12.56 4.55 39.87
N ASP A 305 12.59 3.22 40.05
CA ASP A 305 13.52 2.55 40.97
C ASP A 305 14.82 2.17 40.24
N PRO A 306 15.99 2.72 40.60
CA PRO A 306 17.27 2.42 39.96
C PRO A 306 17.69 0.94 40.07
N ILE A 307 17.26 0.24 41.12
CA ILE A 307 17.60 -1.16 41.41
C ILE A 307 16.65 -2.11 40.69
N ARG A 308 15.35 -1.76 40.62
CA ARG A 308 14.35 -2.54 39.87
C ARG A 308 14.20 -2.13 38.41
N SER A 309 14.90 -1.07 37.97
CA SER A 309 15.01 -0.74 36.57
C SER A 309 15.73 -1.89 35.86
N LEU A 310 14.94 -2.85 35.39
CA LEU A 310 15.33 -3.57 34.19
C LEU A 310 15.69 -2.45 33.20
N ARG A 311 16.98 -2.32 32.85
CA ARG A 311 17.49 -1.40 31.82
C ARG A 311 16.99 -1.84 30.43
N ILE A 312 15.68 -1.94 30.34
CA ILE A 312 14.83 -2.23 29.22
C ILE A 312 14.54 -0.81 28.68
N THR A 313 15.54 -0.17 28.09
CA THR A 313 15.40 1.18 27.50
C THR A 313 14.50 1.08 26.27
N PHE A 314 13.23 1.47 26.39
CA PHE A 314 12.29 1.46 25.27
C PHE A 314 12.52 2.73 24.46
N THR A 315 13.41 2.66 23.48
CA THR A 315 13.41 3.68 22.41
C THR A 315 12.13 3.49 21.60
N LYS A 316 11.27 4.50 21.64
CA LYS A 316 10.11 4.63 20.75
C LYS A 316 10.55 4.68 19.29
#